data_AF-A0A817ULS3-F1
#
_entry.id   AF-A0A817ULS3-F1
#
_cell.length_a   1.000
_cell.length_b   1.000
_cell.length_c   1.000
_cell.angle_alpha   90.00
_cell.angle_beta   90.00
_cell.angle_gamma   90.00
#
_symmetry.space_group_name_H-M   'P 1'
#
loop_
_entity.id
_entity.type
_entity.pdbx_description
1 polymer ?
#
loop_
_entity_poly.entity_id
_entity_poly.type
_entity_poly.pdbx_seq_one_letter_code
_entity_poly.pdbx_strand_id
1 'polypeptide(L)'
;EVCVYDWIEVIKQEITNDFIIRTSFEEQENDPRALNVYRIENTKKNFQYLIDYNQKRQEEVFRNRLESCSICTDIIPDVDCIRLHRCGHFYCRTCLNQYIRMTLENGKFGENLLFPQDDCKQALLSTEIKQTIQNEKIYERYERLALQYGLESIKDIVWCPR
;
A
#
# COMPACT_ATOMS: atom_id res chain seq x y z
N GLU A 1 5.18 6.62 15.59
CA GLU A 1 5.32 5.18 15.26
C GLU A 1 4.03 4.60 14.72
N VAL A 2 4.03 4.10 13.48
CA VAL A 2 2.87 3.33 12.97
C VAL A 2 2.92 1.98 13.67
N CYS A 3 1.98 1.74 14.59
CA CYS A 3 1.85 0.45 15.24
C CYS A 3 1.24 -0.51 14.20
N VAL A 4 2.10 -1.14 13.40
CA VAL A 4 1.74 -2.40 12.77
C VAL A 4 1.81 -3.41 13.89
N TYR A 5 0.67 -3.78 14.45
CA TYR A 5 0.70 -4.81 15.46
C TYR A 5 1.07 -6.11 14.76
N ASP A 6 2.18 -6.72 15.17
CA ASP A 6 2.72 -7.95 14.55
C ASP A 6 1.70 -9.09 14.48
N TRP A 7 0.70 -9.08 15.38
CA TRP A 7 -0.41 -10.04 15.36
C TRP A 7 -1.24 -10.00 14.06
N ILE A 8 -1.25 -8.90 13.32
CA ILE A 8 -2.05 -8.77 12.10
C ILE A 8 -1.47 -9.61 10.98
N GLU A 9 -0.15 -9.62 10.84
CA GLU A 9 0.52 -10.44 9.82
C GLU A 9 0.34 -11.92 10.13
N VAL A 10 0.34 -12.29 11.42
CA VAL A 10 -0.05 -13.63 11.87
C VAL A 10 -1.50 -13.93 11.46
N ILE A 11 -2.47 -13.07 11.79
CA ILE A 11 -3.88 -13.33 11.43
C ILE A 11 -4.08 -13.42 9.91
N LYS A 12 -3.44 -12.56 9.12
CA LYS A 12 -3.53 -12.63 7.65
C LYS A 12 -3.02 -13.96 7.10
N GLN A 13 -1.87 -14.43 7.59
CA GLN A 13 -1.30 -15.72 7.19
C GLN A 13 -2.22 -16.89 7.58
N GLU A 14 -2.78 -16.85 8.79
CA GLU A 14 -3.64 -17.88 9.36
C GLU A 14 -5.04 -17.95 8.70
N ILE A 15 -5.61 -16.83 8.22
CA ILE A 15 -6.87 -16.82 7.46
C ILE A 15 -6.70 -17.54 6.11
N THR A 16 -5.57 -17.34 5.43
CA THR A 16 -5.28 -17.96 4.12
C THR A 16 -5.04 -19.47 4.20
N ASN A 17 -4.55 -19.98 5.33
CA ASN A 17 -4.15 -21.38 5.47
C ASN A 17 -5.26 -22.29 6.04
N ASP A 18 -6.51 -21.82 6.10
CA ASP A 18 -7.67 -22.54 6.64
C ASP A 18 -7.34 -23.21 7.98
N PHE A 19 -7.05 -22.37 8.98
CA PHE A 19 -6.71 -22.82 10.32
C PHE A 19 -7.86 -23.62 10.94
N ILE A 20 -7.68 -24.94 11.05
CA ILE A 20 -8.35 -25.74 12.08
C ILE A 20 -7.69 -25.32 13.39
N ILE A 21 -8.36 -24.46 14.18
CA ILE A 21 -8.01 -24.34 15.59
C ILE A 21 -8.09 -25.76 16.13
N ARG A 22 -6.93 -26.38 16.39
CA ARG A 22 -6.87 -27.61 17.16
C ARG A 22 -7.37 -27.26 18.56
N THR A 23 -8.68 -27.32 18.72
CA THR A 23 -9.33 -27.46 20.00
C THR A 23 -9.19 -28.93 20.41
N SER A 24 -7.95 -29.42 20.49
CA SER A 24 -7.62 -30.43 21.49
C SER A 24 -7.46 -29.68 22.81
N PHE A 25 -8.53 -29.02 23.25
CA PHE A 25 -8.73 -28.91 24.67
C PHE A 25 -9.22 -30.31 25.04
N GLU A 26 -8.29 -31.13 25.56
CA GLU A 26 -8.70 -32.11 26.56
C GLU A 26 -9.71 -31.41 27.46
N GLU A 27 -10.84 -32.06 27.74
CA GLU A 27 -11.95 -31.54 28.55
C GLU A 27 -11.45 -31.12 29.95
N GLN A 28 -10.76 -29.99 30.03
CA GLN A 28 -10.46 -29.30 31.27
C GLN A 28 -11.70 -28.51 31.60
N GLU A 29 -12.22 -28.74 32.81
CA GLU A 29 -13.36 -28.06 33.39
C GLU A 29 -13.45 -26.62 32.90
N ASN A 30 -14.51 -26.31 32.15
CA ASN A 30 -14.79 -24.96 31.71
C ASN A 30 -14.80 -24.05 32.94
N ASP A 31 -13.80 -23.18 33.09
CA ASP A 31 -13.81 -22.14 34.11
C ASP A 31 -15.14 -21.37 33.93
N PRO A 32 -16.01 -21.29 34.95
CA PRO A 32 -17.30 -20.63 34.82
C PRO A 32 -17.20 -19.13 34.48
N ARG A 33 -15.99 -18.54 34.57
CA ARG A 33 -15.66 -17.18 34.12
C ARG A 33 -15.20 -17.13 32.65
N ALA A 34 -14.75 -18.24 32.09
CA ALA A 34 -14.38 -18.35 30.68
C ALA A 34 -15.66 -18.48 29.83
N LEU A 35 -16.15 -17.36 29.34
CA LEU A 35 -17.24 -17.33 28.36
C LEU A 35 -16.75 -17.93 27.04
N ASN A 36 -16.85 -19.26 26.88
CA ASN A 36 -16.70 -19.96 25.60
C ASN A 36 -17.94 -19.74 24.69
N VAL A 37 -18.46 -18.51 24.67
CA VAL A 37 -19.70 -18.13 23.97
C VAL A 37 -19.42 -17.77 22.52
N TYR A 38 -18.15 -17.54 22.16
CA TYR A 38 -17.74 -17.32 20.78
C TYR A 38 -17.57 -18.66 20.06
N ARG A 39 -18.69 -19.18 19.58
CA ARG A 39 -18.79 -20.33 18.68
C ARG A 39 -17.76 -20.19 17.54
N ILE A 40 -16.93 -21.22 17.36
CA ILE A 40 -15.85 -21.31 16.34
C ILE A 40 -16.37 -21.02 14.91
N GLU A 41 -17.67 -21.19 14.67
CA GLU A 41 -18.35 -20.86 13.41
C GLU A 41 -18.20 -19.39 12.98
N ASN A 42 -17.89 -18.47 13.90
CA ASN A 42 -17.72 -17.06 13.56
C ASN A 42 -16.25 -16.57 13.59
N THR A 43 -15.29 -17.48 13.76
CA THR A 43 -13.86 -17.12 13.92
C THR A 43 -13.35 -16.35 12.71
N LYS A 44 -13.67 -16.81 11.49
CA LYS A 44 -13.31 -16.10 10.25
C LYS A 44 -13.87 -14.67 10.21
N LYS A 45 -15.13 -14.48 10.62
CA LYS A 45 -15.74 -13.13 10.68
C LYS A 45 -15.10 -12.25 11.76
N ASN A 46 -14.76 -12.82 12.90
CA ASN A 46 -14.08 -12.10 13.98
C ASN A 46 -12.68 -11.66 13.55
N PHE A 47 -11.93 -12.53 12.86
CA PHE A 47 -10.62 -12.17 12.32
C PHE A 47 -10.72 -11.10 11.23
N GLN A 48 -11.68 -11.22 10.31
CA GLN A 48 -11.93 -10.19 9.31
C GLN A 48 -12.26 -8.84 9.99
N TYR A 49 -13.13 -8.85 11.00
CA TYR A 49 -13.45 -7.66 11.77
C TYR A 49 -12.22 -7.03 12.43
N LEU A 50 -11.31 -7.83 12.99
CA LEU A 50 -10.08 -7.33 13.61
C LEU A 50 -9.13 -6.68 12.59
N ILE A 51 -9.01 -7.27 11.40
CA ILE A 51 -8.22 -6.68 10.29
C ILE A 51 -8.82 -5.34 9.87
N ASP A 52 -10.13 -5.32 9.59
CA ASP A 52 -10.86 -4.12 9.14
C ASP A 52 -10.79 -3.02 10.21
N TYR A 53 -10.97 -3.39 11.48
CA TYR A 53 -10.87 -2.47 12.61
C TYR A 53 -9.47 -1.86 12.71
N ASN A 54 -8.41 -2.68 12.59
CA ASN A 54 -7.06 -2.15 12.61
C ASN A 54 -6.80 -1.20 11.44
N GLN A 55 -7.21 -1.56 10.22
CA GLN A 55 -7.05 -0.69 9.06
C GLN A 55 -7.75 0.65 9.29
N LYS A 56 -9.01 0.61 9.75
CA LYS A 56 -9.77 1.82 10.08
C LYS A 56 -9.09 2.65 11.17
N ARG A 57 -8.56 2.01 12.22
CA ARG A 57 -7.80 2.69 13.28
C ARG A 57 -6.50 3.31 12.77
N GLN A 58 -5.79 2.65 11.86
CA GLN A 58 -4.60 3.21 11.23
C GLN A 58 -4.95 4.43 10.37
N GLU A 59 -6.05 4.38 9.64
CA GLU A 59 -6.58 5.52 8.89
C GLU A 59 -7.01 6.67 9.82
N GLU A 60 -7.67 6.37 10.95
CA GLU A 60 -8.04 7.39 11.96
C GLU A 60 -6.82 8.03 12.62
N VAL A 61 -5.81 7.24 12.99
CA VAL A 61 -4.55 7.77 13.53
C VAL A 61 -3.81 8.57 12.47
N PHE A 62 -3.84 8.14 11.21
CA PHE A 62 -3.28 8.86 10.08
C PHE A 62 -3.94 10.23 9.90
N ARG A 63 -5.28 10.30 9.86
CA ARG A 63 -6.02 11.57 9.77
C ARG A 63 -5.71 12.54 10.91
N ASN A 64 -5.34 12.00 12.07
CA ASN A 64 -5.01 12.79 13.25
C ASN A 64 -3.50 13.12 13.37
N ARG A 65 -2.65 12.66 12.44
CA ARG A 65 -1.22 13.02 12.40
C ARG A 65 -0.98 14.13 11.39
N LEU A 66 -0.37 15.21 11.87
CA LEU A 66 0.19 16.26 11.02
C LEU A 66 1.53 15.77 10.46
N GLU A 67 1.48 14.92 9.44
CA GLU A 67 2.69 14.50 8.71
C GLU A 67 3.09 15.60 7.70
N SER A 68 4.38 15.91 7.63
CA SER A 68 4.93 16.88 6.69
C SER A 68 5.35 16.23 5.37
N CYS A 69 5.17 16.94 4.27
CA CYS A 69 5.65 16.49 2.96
C CYS A 69 7.17 16.34 2.94
N SER A 70 7.68 15.20 2.45
CA SER A 70 9.13 14.97 2.37
C SER A 70 9.85 15.85 1.33
N ILE A 71 9.11 16.56 0.46
CA ILE A 71 9.68 17.45 -0.57
C ILE A 71 9.61 18.93 -0.12
N CYS A 72 8.42 19.42 0.23
CA CYS A 72 8.23 20.83 0.57
C CYS A 72 8.26 21.11 2.08
N THR A 73 8.30 20.08 2.93
CA THR A 73 8.27 20.17 4.40
C THR A 73 7.02 20.80 5.01
N ASP A 74 6.04 21.19 4.18
CA ASP A 74 4.77 21.71 4.65
C ASP A 74 3.90 20.61 5.26
N ILE A 75 3.10 20.98 6.26
CA ILE A 75 2.06 20.14 6.83
C ILE A 75 1.00 19.89 5.77
N ILE A 76 0.76 18.62 5.44
CA ILE A 76 -0.16 18.26 4.36
C ILE A 76 -1.58 18.13 4.91
N PRO A 77 -2.58 18.85 4.36
CA PRO A 77 -3.97 18.57 4.68
C PRO A 77 -4.38 17.21 4.13
N ASP A 78 -5.21 16.46 4.87
CA ASP A 78 -5.62 15.07 4.55
C ASP A 78 -6.05 14.85 3.09
N VAL A 79 -6.73 15.83 2.49
CA VAL A 79 -7.27 15.77 1.13
C VAL A 79 -6.18 15.71 0.04
N ASP A 80 -4.99 16.23 0.33
CA ASP A 80 -3.86 16.31 -0.59
C ASP A 80 -2.69 15.41 -0.17
N CYS A 81 -2.87 14.60 0.87
CA CYS A 81 -1.86 13.67 1.34
C CYS A 81 -1.90 12.37 0.52
N ILE A 82 -0.75 11.98 -0.01
CA ILE A 82 -0.56 10.70 -0.69
C ILE A 82 0.44 9.88 0.13
N ARG A 83 -0.03 8.74 0.62
CA ARG A 83 0.78 7.72 1.29
C ARG A 83 1.09 6.59 0.33
N LEU A 84 2.36 6.26 0.20
CA LEU A 84 2.82 5.20 -0.69
C LEU A 84 2.70 3.85 -0.02
N HIS A 85 2.17 2.86 -0.73
CA HIS A 85 1.86 1.56 -0.15
C HIS A 85 3.10 0.74 0.19
N ARG A 86 4.18 0.86 -0.61
CA ARG A 86 5.39 0.03 -0.44
C ARG A 86 6.36 0.56 0.63
N CYS A 87 6.51 1.87 0.74
CA CYS A 87 7.48 2.49 1.65
C CYS A 87 6.83 3.31 2.78
N GLY A 88 5.55 3.61 2.69
CA GLY A 88 4.83 4.37 3.72
C GLY A 88 5.14 5.87 3.78
N HIS A 89 5.99 6.39 2.88
CA HIS A 89 6.35 7.82 2.83
C HIS A 89 5.18 8.71 2.42
N PHE A 90 5.25 9.96 2.88
CA PHE A 90 4.21 10.98 2.70
C PHE A 90 4.66 12.09 1.77
N TYR A 91 3.79 12.40 0.80
CA TYR A 91 3.99 13.50 -0.13
C TYR A 91 2.71 14.29 -0.36
N CYS A 92 2.86 15.60 -0.53
CA CYS A 92 1.79 16.45 -1.00
C CYS A 92 1.48 16.12 -2.47
N ARG A 93 0.20 16.11 -2.85
CA ARG A 93 -0.24 15.80 -4.22
C ARG A 93 0.47 16.64 -5.27
N THR A 94 0.63 17.94 -5.02
CA THR A 94 1.33 18.88 -5.91
C THR A 94 2.79 18.47 -6.11
N CYS A 95 3.47 18.13 -5.02
CA CYS A 95 4.87 17.76 -4.97
C CYS A 95 5.13 16.46 -5.74
N LEU A 96 4.31 15.45 -5.48
CA LEU A 96 4.42 14.15 -6.14
C LEU A 96 4.06 14.25 -7.63
N ASN A 97 3.05 15.04 -7.98
CA ASN A 97 2.68 15.29 -9.38
C ASN A 97 3.83 15.97 -10.16
N GLN A 98 4.41 17.01 -9.59
CA GLN A 98 5.55 17.72 -10.19
C GLN A 98 6.77 16.80 -10.31
N TYR A 99 7.04 15.99 -9.29
CA TYR A 99 8.10 15.00 -9.32
C TYR A 99 7.93 13.99 -10.47
N ILE A 100 6.75 13.38 -10.58
CA ILE A 100 6.44 12.42 -11.65
C ILE A 100 6.59 13.10 -13.01
N ARG A 101 6.04 14.30 -13.17
CA ARG A 101 6.12 15.06 -14.42
C ARG A 101 7.57 15.31 -14.83
N MET A 102 8.41 15.82 -13.93
CA MET A 102 9.83 16.07 -14.22
C MET A 102 10.56 14.77 -14.56
N THR A 103 10.24 13.67 -13.88
CA THR A 103 10.88 12.37 -14.13
C THR A 103 10.52 11.83 -15.52
N LEU A 104 9.27 11.98 -15.95
CA LEU A 104 8.80 11.62 -17.30
C LEU A 104 9.35 12.54 -18.40
N GLU A 105 9.57 13.83 -18.09
CA GLU A 105 10.23 14.77 -19.00
C GLU A 105 11.72 14.39 -19.20
N ASN A 106 12.39 13.93 -18.15
CA ASN A 106 13.77 13.45 -18.18
C ASN A 106 13.94 12.05 -18.81
N GLY A 107 12.87 11.44 -19.33
CA GLY A 107 12.92 10.13 -20.01
C GLY A 107 13.16 8.93 -19.10
N LYS A 108 13.14 9.12 -17.77
CA LYS A 108 13.25 8.03 -16.80
C LYS A 108 11.88 7.38 -16.62
N PHE A 109 11.82 6.08 -16.83
CA PHE A 109 10.61 5.28 -16.66
C PHE A 109 10.96 3.91 -16.04
N GLY A 110 10.00 3.27 -15.36
CA GLY A 110 10.17 1.94 -14.78
C GLY A 110 10.90 1.96 -13.43
N GLU A 111 11.93 1.11 -13.27
CA GLU A 111 12.76 0.98 -12.05
C GLU A 111 13.44 2.28 -11.61
N ASN A 112 13.42 3.30 -12.47
CA ASN A 112 14.03 4.62 -12.24
C ASN A 112 13.04 5.70 -11.77
N LEU A 113 11.77 5.38 -11.54
CA LEU A 113 10.84 6.25 -10.79
C LEU A 113 11.05 6.06 -9.27
N LEU A 114 12.31 6.14 -8.85
CA LEU A 114 12.73 6.05 -7.46
C LEU A 114 12.25 7.29 -6.73
N PHE A 115 12.06 7.20 -5.41
CA PHE A 115 11.65 8.37 -4.65
C PHE A 115 12.81 9.33 -4.45
N PRO A 116 12.55 10.64 -4.29
CA PRO A 116 13.60 11.62 -4.03
C PRO A 116 14.29 11.47 -2.65
N GLN A 117 14.00 10.42 -1.89
CA GLN A 117 14.67 10.11 -0.61
C GLN A 117 15.75 9.06 -0.84
N ASP A 118 16.97 9.36 -0.37
CA ASP A 118 18.20 8.58 -0.59
C ASP A 118 18.12 7.11 -0.12
N ASP A 119 17.23 6.82 0.85
CA ASP A 119 17.07 5.47 1.42
C ASP A 119 15.93 4.66 0.78
N CYS A 120 15.10 5.27 -0.07
CA CYS A 120 13.90 4.62 -0.62
C CYS A 120 14.09 4.17 -2.08
N LYS A 121 14.50 2.92 -2.27
CA LYS A 121 14.67 2.31 -3.60
C LYS A 121 13.39 1.70 -4.20
N GLN A 122 12.23 2.00 -3.61
CA GLN A 122 10.96 1.48 -4.10
C GLN A 122 10.49 2.30 -5.31
N ALA A 123 9.93 1.63 -6.31
CA ALA A 123 9.29 2.29 -7.44
C ALA A 123 7.82 2.59 -7.13
N LEU A 124 7.33 3.70 -7.67
CA LEU A 124 5.90 4.06 -7.67
C LEU A 124 5.06 3.01 -8.41
N LEU A 125 3.93 2.62 -7.82
CA LEU A 125 2.95 1.76 -8.49
C LEU A 125 2.18 2.56 -9.56
N SER A 126 1.79 1.90 -10.64
CA SER A 126 0.95 2.52 -11.69
C SER A 126 -0.37 3.06 -11.12
N THR A 127 -0.94 2.40 -10.10
CA THR A 127 -2.14 2.86 -9.39
C THR A 127 -1.91 4.17 -8.65
N GLU A 128 -0.76 4.32 -7.98
CA GLU A 128 -0.39 5.54 -7.25
C GLU A 128 -0.14 6.69 -8.23
N ILE A 129 0.51 6.40 -9.37
CA ILE A 129 0.74 7.38 -10.44
C ILE A 129 -0.59 7.87 -11.02
N LYS A 130 -1.51 6.96 -11.32
CA LYS A 130 -2.85 7.30 -11.81
C LYS A 130 -3.64 8.15 -10.82
N GLN A 131 -3.54 7.85 -9.52
CA GLN A 131 -4.19 8.64 -8.49
C GLN A 131 -3.58 10.02 -8.31
N THR A 132 -2.29 10.20 -8.62
CA THR A 132 -1.56 11.46 -8.43
C THR A 132 -1.67 12.41 -9.62
N ILE A 133 -1.62 11.88 -10.84
CA ILE A 133 -1.69 12.67 -12.07
C ILE A 133 -3.13 13.08 -12.35
N GLN A 134 -3.44 14.37 -12.20
CA GLN A 134 -4.74 14.93 -12.58
C GLN A 134 -4.83 15.30 -14.08
N ASN A 135 -3.70 15.44 -14.77
CA ASN A 135 -3.65 15.86 -16.16
C ASN A 135 -3.56 14.67 -17.11
N GLU A 136 -4.62 14.46 -17.89
CA GLU A 136 -4.74 13.35 -18.85
C GLU A 136 -3.56 13.26 -19.83
N LYS A 137 -3.05 14.39 -20.33
CA LYS A 137 -1.93 14.38 -21.29
C LYS A 137 -0.63 13.85 -20.69
N ILE A 138 -0.40 14.12 -19.40
CA ILE A 138 0.78 13.62 -18.69
C ILE A 138 0.62 12.11 -18.44
N TYR A 139 -0.60 11.69 -18.10
CA TYR A 139 -0.92 10.29 -17.88
C TYR A 139 -0.82 9.46 -19.17
N GLU A 140 -1.33 9.95 -20.30
CA GLU A 140 -1.18 9.31 -21.60
C GLU A 140 0.31 9.15 -21.99
N ARG A 141 1.13 10.17 -21.71
CA ARG A 141 2.58 10.10 -21.91
C ARG A 141 3.21 9.02 -21.02
N TYR A 142 2.78 8.91 -19.76
CA TYR A 142 3.19 7.84 -18.86
C TYR A 142 2.82 6.47 -19.43
N GLU A 143 1.59 6.26 -19.88
CA GLU A 143 1.14 4.96 -20.42
C GLU A 143 1.93 4.55 -21.68
N ARG A 144 2.20 5.50 -22.59
CA ARG A 144 3.01 5.23 -23.78
C ARG A 144 4.44 4.81 -23.42
N LEU A 145 5.07 5.50 -22.47
CA LEU A 145 6.40 5.13 -21.99
C LEU A 145 6.37 3.78 -21.26
N ALA A 146 5.31 3.49 -20.50
CA ALA A 146 5.10 2.19 -19.85
C ALA A 146 5.08 1.05 -20.84
N LEU A 147 4.30 1.22 -21.90
CA LEU A 147 4.20 0.25 -22.96
C LEU A 147 5.56 0.06 -23.65
N GLN A 148 6.23 1.15 -24.01
CA GLN A 148 7.53 1.09 -24.69
C GLN A 148 8.56 0.34 -23.84
N TYR A 149 8.73 0.71 -22.57
CA TYR A 149 9.66 0.03 -21.66
C TYR A 149 9.28 -1.45 -21.45
N GLY A 150 7.98 -1.76 -21.34
CA GLY A 150 7.50 -3.13 -21.26
C GLY A 150 7.89 -3.95 -22.49
N LEU A 151 7.69 -3.40 -23.69
CA LEU A 151 8.05 -4.04 -24.96
C LEU A 151 9.57 -4.21 -25.11
N GLU A 152 10.36 -3.21 -24.74
CA GLU A 152 11.83 -3.28 -24.77
C GLU A 152 12.40 -4.30 -23.77
N SER A 153 11.70 -4.56 -22.66
CA SER A 153 12.10 -5.58 -21.68
C SER A 153 11.94 -7.02 -22.19
N ILE A 154 11.10 -7.22 -23.21
CA ILE A 154 10.81 -8.53 -23.78
C ILE A 154 11.86 -8.82 -24.86
N LYS A 155 12.73 -9.80 -24.60
CA LYS A 155 13.88 -10.13 -25.46
C LYS A 155 13.51 -10.62 -26.87
N ASP A 156 12.31 -11.15 -27.05
CA ASP A 156 11.87 -11.81 -28.30
C ASP A 156 10.97 -10.91 -29.18
N ILE A 157 10.85 -9.62 -28.86
CA ILE A 157 10.09 -8.67 -29.67
C ILE A 157 11.02 -7.96 -30.65
N VAL A 158 10.67 -8.04 -31.93
CA VAL A 158 11.27 -7.25 -33.00
C VAL A 158 10.27 -6.18 -33.46
N TRP A 159 10.75 -4.94 -33.53
CA TRP A 159 9.95 -3.84 -34.05
C TRP A 159 9.73 -4.01 -35.55
N CYS A 160 8.49 -3.76 -36.01
CA CYS A 160 8.19 -3.71 -37.43
C CYS A 160 9.03 -2.59 -38.08
N PRO A 161 9.95 -2.90 -39.01
CA PRO A 161 10.70 -1.87 -39.72
C PRO A 161 9.72 -1.06 -40.57
N ARG A 162 9.76 0.27 -40.42
CA ARG A 162 8.90 1.22 -41.16
C ARG A 162 9.14 1.18 -42.65
#